data_AF-A0A3D4MHB4-F1
#
_entry.id   AF-A0A3D4MHB4-F1
#
_cell.length_a   1.000
_cell.length_b   1.000
_cell.length_c   1.000
_cell.angle_alpha   90.00
_cell.angle_beta   90.00
_cell.angle_gamma   90.00
#
_symmetry.space_group_name_H-M   'P 1'
#
loop_
_entity.id
_entity.type
_entity.pdbx_description
1 polymer ?
#
loop_
_entity_poly.entity_id
_entity_poly.type
_entity_poly.pdbx_seq_one_letter_code
_entity_poly.pdbx_strand_id
1 'polypeptide(L)'
;MKKYEVMYILNPSLDQDAIAKEVASINAIFTSNDSKVLELKEMGLKELAYEIEKNRKGYYVWALVEANNTALNEFDRIAGYDEKVLRHIVVKYEA
;
A
#
# COMPACT_ATOMS: atom_id res chain seq x y z
N MET A 1 3.14 -5.39 -19.21
CA MET A 1 2.97 -4.46 -18.07
C MET A 1 4.32 -4.30 -17.39
N LYS A 2 4.50 -3.30 -16.53
CA LYS A 2 5.77 -3.12 -15.80
C LYS A 2 5.58 -3.62 -14.38
N LYS A 3 6.67 -4.12 -13.79
CA LYS A 3 6.67 -4.51 -12.38
C LYS A 3 6.96 -3.27 -11.54
N TYR A 4 6.22 -3.11 -10.46
CA TYR A 4 6.39 -2.06 -9.47
C TYR A 4 6.36 -2.68 -8.09
N GLU A 5 7.19 -2.14 -7.21
CA GLU A 5 7.07 -2.36 -5.79
C GLU A 5 6.25 -1.23 -5.19
N VAL A 6 5.23 -1.62 -4.45
CA VAL A 6 4.36 -0.70 -3.73
C VAL A 6 4.53 -0.99 -2.26
N MET A 7 4.88 0.05 -1.50
CA MET A 7 4.93 -0.03 -0.06
C MET A 7 4.08 1.07 0.53
N TYR A 8 3.23 0.72 1.49
CA TYR A 8 2.40 1.68 2.20
C TYR A 8 2.36 1.37 3.70
N ILE A 9 2.13 2.42 4.47
CA ILE A 9 2.07 2.39 5.92
C ILE A 9 0.64 2.75 6.32
N LEU A 10 -0.03 1.86 7.03
CA LEU A 10 -1.35 2.11 7.58
C LEU A 10 -1.26 2.67 9.00
N ASN A 11 -2.30 3.41 9.37
CA ASN A 11 -2.47 3.98 10.70
C ASN A 11 -2.48 2.87 11.77
N PRO A 12 -1.66 2.98 12.82
CA PRO A 12 -1.55 1.96 13.87
C PRO A 12 -2.79 1.83 14.76
N SER A 13 -3.70 2.81 14.74
CA SER A 13 -4.94 2.80 15.51
C SER A 13 -6.04 1.92 14.91
N LEU A 14 -5.84 1.41 13.68
CA LEU A 14 -6.77 0.50 13.04
C LEU A 14 -6.75 -0.87 13.72
N ASP A 15 -7.92 -1.50 13.80
CA ASP A 15 -8.03 -2.88 14.23
C ASP A 15 -7.61 -3.84 13.11
N GLN A 16 -7.37 -5.10 13.48
CA GLN A 16 -6.89 -6.12 12.54
C GLN A 16 -7.89 -6.37 11.39
N ASP A 17 -9.19 -6.24 11.66
CA ASP A 17 -10.24 -6.38 10.65
C ASP A 17 -10.26 -5.21 9.66
N ALA A 18 -10.07 -3.96 10.12
CA ALA A 18 -9.95 -2.81 9.23
C ALA A 18 -8.67 -2.87 8.39
N ILE A 19 -7.56 -3.33 8.97
CA ILE A 19 -6.30 -3.55 8.24
C ILE A 19 -6.52 -4.55 7.09
N ALA A 20 -7.11 -5.71 7.38
CA ALA A 20 -7.38 -6.72 6.36
C ALA A 20 -8.32 -6.21 5.26
N LYS A 21 -9.35 -5.43 5.63
CA LYS A 21 -10.26 -4.78 4.66
C LYS A 21 -9.52 -3.78 3.78
N GLU A 22 -8.63 -2.97 4.35
CA GLU A 22 -7.90 -1.95 3.58
C GLU A 22 -6.87 -2.59 2.64
N VAL A 23 -6.18 -3.63 3.10
CA VAL A 23 -5.29 -4.42 2.22
C VAL A 23 -6.09 -5.04 1.06
N ALA A 24 -7.28 -5.58 1.32
CA ALA A 24 -8.14 -6.11 0.26
C ALA A 24 -8.65 -5.02 -0.69
N SER A 25 -9.01 -3.84 -0.17
CA SER A 25 -9.43 -2.67 -0.94
C SER A 25 -8.34 -2.21 -1.89
N ILE A 26 -7.10 -2.04 -1.39
CA ILE A 26 -5.94 -1.66 -2.18
C ILE A 26 -5.63 -2.71 -3.26
N ASN A 27 -5.68 -4.00 -2.93
CA ASN A 27 -5.49 -5.06 -3.90
C ASN A 27 -6.57 -5.06 -4.99
N ALA A 28 -7.81 -4.71 -4.63
CA ALA A 28 -8.92 -4.63 -5.57
C ALA A 28 -8.72 -3.53 -6.63
N ILE A 29 -8.00 -2.44 -6.31
CA ILE A 29 -7.65 -1.39 -7.28
C ILE A 29 -6.82 -1.97 -8.42
N PHE A 30 -5.84 -2.83 -8.10
CA PHE A 30 -5.00 -3.46 -9.11
C PHE A 30 -5.77 -4.49 -9.93
N THR A 31 -6.57 -5.34 -9.27
CA THR A 31 -7.34 -6.38 -9.99
C THR A 31 -8.44 -5.79 -10.88
N SER A 32 -9.03 -4.66 -10.50
CA SER A 32 -10.09 -4.00 -11.28
C SER A 32 -9.56 -3.28 -12.52
N ASN A 33 -8.26 -2.96 -12.56
CA ASN A 33 -7.60 -2.24 -13.65
C ASN A 33 -6.69 -3.15 -14.50
N ASP A 34 -7.08 -4.41 -14.69
CA ASP A 34 -6.34 -5.42 -15.46
C ASP A 34 -4.86 -5.58 -15.04
N SER A 35 -4.56 -5.35 -13.77
CA SER A 35 -3.22 -5.49 -13.19
C SER A 35 -3.17 -6.69 -12.24
N LYS A 36 -1.97 -7.23 -12.00
CA LYS A 36 -1.78 -8.43 -11.18
C LYS A 36 -0.92 -8.14 -9.97
N VAL A 37 -1.37 -8.58 -8.80
CA VAL A 37 -0.52 -8.64 -7.61
C VAL A 37 0.25 -9.95 -7.67
N LEU A 38 1.58 -9.86 -7.76
CA LEU A 38 2.48 -11.02 -7.86
C LEU A 38 2.82 -11.56 -6.46
N GLU A 39 3.09 -10.65 -5.52
CA GLU A 39 3.44 -10.99 -4.15
C GLU A 39 2.85 -9.92 -3.22
N LEU A 40 2.33 -10.35 -2.08
CA LEU A 40 1.87 -9.49 -1.00
C LEU A 40 2.54 -9.93 0.29
N LYS A 41 3.15 -8.98 0.99
CA LYS A 41 3.82 -9.22 2.26
C LYS A 41 3.38 -8.19 3.29
N GLU A 42 2.63 -8.66 4.27
CA GLU A 42 2.29 -7.91 5.47
C GLU A 42 3.44 -8.02 6.48
N MET A 43 4.11 -6.90 6.74
CA MET A 43 5.26 -6.87 7.65
C MET A 43 4.89 -6.56 9.10
N GLY A 44 3.60 -6.28 9.37
CA GLY A 44 3.10 -6.01 10.70
C GLY A 44 3.38 -4.59 11.19
N LEU A 45 3.12 -4.39 12.47
CA LEU A 45 3.36 -3.13 13.17
C LEU A 45 4.86 -2.92 13.42
N LYS A 46 5.39 -1.78 12.99
CA LYS A 46 6.77 -1.36 13.25
C LYS A 46 6.82 0.03 13.87
N GLU A 47 7.87 0.29 14.64
CA GLU A 47 8.16 1.62 15.19
C GLU A 47 8.88 2.47 14.13
N LEU A 48 8.39 3.68 13.94
CA LEU A 48 8.93 4.65 12.97
C LEU A 48 10.08 5.41 13.63
N ALA A 49 11.15 5.67 12.88
CA ALA A 49 12.30 6.43 13.40
C ALA A 49 11.95 7.89 13.73
N TYR A 50 10.90 8.43 13.10
CA TYR A 50 10.35 9.74 13.36
C TYR A 50 8.83 9.70 13.21
N GLU A 51 8.18 10.69 13.79
CA GLU A 51 6.73 10.79 13.80
C GLU A 51 6.20 11.19 12.42
N ILE A 52 5.24 10.43 11.90
CA ILE A 52 4.51 10.73 10.66
C ILE A 52 3.06 10.97 11.04
N GLU A 53 2.53 12.17 10.77
CA GLU A 53 1.14 12.54 11.11
C GLU A 53 0.76 12.23 12.57
N LYS A 54 1.67 12.51 13.51
CA LYS A 54 1.52 12.23 14.95
C LYS A 54 1.56 10.75 15.36
N ASN A 55 1.91 9.86 14.44
CA ASN A 55 2.07 8.44 14.70
C ASN A 55 3.55 8.06 14.81
N ARG A 56 3.91 7.34 15.88
CA ARG A 56 5.26 6.76 16.09
C ARG A 56 5.36 5.30 15.67
N LYS A 57 4.22 4.67 15.34
CA LYS A 57 4.13 3.29 14.86
C LYS A 57 3.32 3.29 13.57
N GLY A 58 3.52 2.27 12.75
CA GLY A 58 2.75 2.08 11.52
C GLY A 58 2.73 0.62 11.11
N TYR A 59 1.66 0.21 10.45
CA TYR A 59 1.54 -1.15 9.92
C TYR A 59 2.06 -1.18 8.49
N TYR A 60 3.12 -1.93 8.24
CA TYR A 60 3.79 -1.97 6.95
C TYR A 60 3.23 -3.07 6.06
N VAL A 61 2.90 -2.69 4.82
CA VAL A 61 2.53 -3.63 3.76
C VAL A 61 3.38 -3.35 2.54
N TRP A 62 3.91 -4.41 1.95
CA TRP A 62 4.63 -4.37 0.69
C TRP A 62 3.98 -5.32 -0.30
N ALA A 63 3.90 -4.87 -1.55
CA ALA A 63 3.36 -5.66 -2.64
C ALA A 63 4.24 -5.51 -3.88
N LEU A 64 4.49 -6.62 -4.56
CA LEU A 64 5.03 -6.63 -5.91
C LEU A 64 3.84 -6.74 -6.87
N VAL A 65 3.67 -5.72 -7.72
CA VAL A 65 2.56 -5.65 -8.66
C VAL A 65 3.06 -5.55 -10.09
N GLU A 66 2.42 -6.27 -11.00
CA GLU A 66 2.53 -6.07 -12.43
C GLU A 66 1.35 -5.19 -12.86
N ALA A 67 1.62 -3.90 -13.09
CA ALA A 67 0.57 -2.90 -13.30
C ALA A 67 0.73 -2.10 -14.59
N ASN A 68 -0.39 -1.57 -15.08
CA ASN A 68 -0.44 -0.54 -16.11
C ASN A 68 -0.37 0.86 -15.45
N ASN A 69 -0.15 1.90 -16.26
CA ASN A 69 -0.07 3.27 -15.73
C ASN A 69 -1.40 3.75 -15.13
N THR A 70 -2.54 3.26 -15.64
CA THR A 70 -3.87 3.63 -15.14
C THR A 70 -4.09 3.15 -13.70
N ALA A 71 -3.78 1.88 -13.42
CA ALA A 71 -3.85 1.30 -12.08
C ALA A 71 -2.89 1.98 -11.11
N LEU A 72 -1.68 2.34 -11.59
CA LEU A 72 -0.69 3.04 -10.77
C LEU A 72 -1.18 4.43 -10.34
N ASN A 73 -1.74 5.19 -11.28
CA ASN A 73 -2.28 6.52 -11.02
C ASN A 73 -3.52 6.45 -10.11
N GLU A 74 -4.36 5.43 -10.29
CA GLU A 74 -5.54 5.24 -9.45
C GLU A 74 -5.16 4.83 -8.03
N PHE A 75 -4.15 3.96 -7.87
CA PHE A 75 -3.58 3.64 -6.57
C PHE A 75 -3.01 4.89 -5.89
N ASP A 76 -2.18 5.67 -6.58
CA ASP A 76 -1.57 6.88 -6.04
C ASP A 76 -2.64 7.90 -5.59
N ARG A 77 -3.70 8.05 -6.38
CA ARG A 77 -4.85 8.88 -6.07
C ARG A 77 -5.57 8.41 -4.80
N ILE A 78 -5.96 7.13 -4.73
CA ILE A 78 -6.71 6.61 -3.58
C ILE A 78 -5.85 6.61 -2.32
N ALA A 79 -4.61 6.14 -2.40
CA ALA A 79 -3.68 6.11 -1.27
C ALA A 79 -3.37 7.51 -0.74
N GLY A 80 -3.35 8.54 -1.60
CA GLY A 80 -3.19 9.94 -1.18
C GLY A 80 -4.44 10.56 -0.55
N TYR A 81 -5.64 10.01 -0.80
CA TYR A 81 -6.89 10.49 -0.20
C TYR A 81 -7.31 9.72 1.06
N ASP A 82 -6.86 8.47 1.20
CA ASP A 82 -7.23 7.63 2.33
C ASP A 82 -6.46 8.03 3.59
N GLU A 83 -7.16 8.61 4.56
CA GLU A 83 -6.61 8.99 5.88
C GLU A 83 -6.05 7.81 6.68
N LYS A 84 -6.38 6.57 6.29
CA LYS A 84 -5.82 5.36 6.90
C LYS A 84 -4.39 5.10 6.43
N VAL A 85 -3.98 5.65 5.28
CA VAL A 85 -2.65 5.50 4.72
C VAL A 85 -1.80 6.69 5.15
N LEU A 86 -0.84 6.45 6.04
CA LEU A 86 0.07 7.49 6.53
C LEU A 86 1.09 7.91 5.46
N ARG A 87 1.53 6.95 4.65
CA ARG A 87 2.49 7.17 3.58
C ARG A 87 2.50 5.99 2.63
N HIS A 88 2.67 6.27 1.35
CA HIS A 88 2.93 5.26 0.32
C HIS A 88 4.14 5.65 -0.52
N ILE A 89 4.72 4.66 -1.17
CA ILE A 89 5.75 4.82 -2.18
C ILE A 89 5.54 3.75 -3.25
N VAL A 90 5.73 4.18 -4.49
CA VAL A 90 5.68 3.31 -5.65
C VAL A 90 7.02 3.42 -6.37
N VAL A 91 7.70 2.29 -6.53
CA VAL A 91 9.01 2.21 -7.17
C VAL A 91 8.92 1.26 -8.35
N LYS A 92 9.48 1.65 -9.49
CA LYS A 92 9.59 0.74 -10.63
C LYS A 92 10.59 -0.36 -10.25
N TYR A 93 10.17 -1.61 -10.37
CA TYR A 93 11.04 -2.76 -10.12
C TYR A 93 12.00 -2.89 -11.30
N GLU A 94 13.26 -2.51 -11.08
CA GLU A 94 14.36 -2.76 -12.00
C GLU A 94 15.15 -3.95 -11.45
N ALA A 95 15.18 -5.03 -12.23
CA ALA A 95 15.94 -6.24 -11.93
C ALA A 95 17.42 -6.06 -12.29
#